data_AF-A0A0F8HVY0-F1
#
_entry.id   AF-A0A0F8HVY0-F1
#
_cell.length_a   1.000
_cell.length_b   1.000
_cell.length_c   1.000
_cell.angle_alpha   90.00
_cell.angle_beta   90.00
_cell.angle_gamma   90.00
#
_symmetry.space_group_name_H-M   'P 1'
#
loop_
_entity.id
_entity.type
_entity.pdbx_description
1 polymer ?
#
loop_
_entity_poly.entity_id
_entity_poly.type
_entity_poly.pdbx_seq_one_letter_code
_entity_poly.pdbx_strand_id
1 'polypeptide(L)'
;MNIQKLKSEEIFGLILGIVLSFIMFRLSFKMSEVLHFSNQIVIWVNTGFIVFFIIFGHYIVSRKVIDEKKRNEDIIGLKSNLLGFFLWFTVIIIVTLLNIEINRAAIMAGGYLTILLITLYMNKKVTN
;
A
#
# COMPACT_ATOMS: atom_id res chain seq x y z
N MET A 1 -18.50 -24.28 7.09
CA MET A 1 -17.71 -23.06 6.88
C MET A 1 -18.36 -21.93 7.68
N ASN A 2 -17.79 -21.57 8.84
CA ASN A 2 -18.40 -20.57 9.71
C ASN A 2 -17.98 -19.18 9.19
N ILE A 3 -18.93 -18.42 8.62
CA ILE A 3 -18.65 -17.07 8.12
C ILE A 3 -18.54 -16.17 9.35
N GLN A 4 -17.32 -15.89 9.78
CA GLN A 4 -17.05 -14.97 10.88
C GLN A 4 -17.53 -13.58 10.43
N LYS A 5 -18.63 -13.10 11.01
CA LYS A 5 -19.14 -11.75 10.70
C LYS A 5 -18.07 -10.74 11.13
N LEU A 6 -17.64 -9.92 10.16
CA LEU A 6 -16.81 -8.75 10.43
C LEU A 6 -17.52 -7.83 11.41
N LYS A 7 -16.77 -7.34 12.41
CA LYS A 7 -17.29 -6.33 13.33
C LYS A 7 -17.47 -5.01 12.60
N SER A 8 -18.38 -4.16 13.08
CA SER A 8 -18.66 -2.86 12.44
C SER A 8 -17.40 -1.97 12.35
N GLU A 9 -16.50 -2.09 13.32
CA GLU A 9 -15.22 -1.38 13.36
C GLU A 9 -14.27 -1.85 12.24
N GLU A 10 -14.26 -3.14 11.91
CA GLU A 10 -13.46 -3.65 10.78
C GLU A 10 -13.96 -3.04 9.46
N ILE A 11 -15.28 -3.01 9.26
CA ILE A 11 -15.90 -2.40 8.07
C ILE A 11 -15.63 -0.89 8.01
N PHE A 12 -15.84 -0.18 9.12
CA PHE A 12 -15.59 1.27 9.19
C PHE A 12 -14.12 1.60 8.93
N GLY A 13 -13.19 0.79 9.46
CA GLY A 13 -11.77 0.92 9.19
C GLY A 13 -11.40 0.76 7.72
N LEU A 14 -11.98 -0.24 7.04
CA LEU A 14 -11.77 -0.42 5.60
C LEU A 14 -12.31 0.77 4.79
N ILE A 15 -13.51 1.27 5.12
CA ILE A 15 -14.09 2.46 4.48
C ILE A 15 -13.19 3.68 4.70
N LEU A 16 -12.72 3.90 5.93
CA LEU A 16 -11.79 4.98 6.24
C LEU A 16 -10.52 4.88 5.38
N GLY A 17 -9.95 3.68 5.23
CA GLY A 17 -8.79 3.46 4.39
C GLY A 17 -9.03 3.81 2.92
N ILE A 18 -10.19 3.43 2.36
CA ILE A 18 -10.58 3.80 1.00
C ILE A 18 -10.70 5.32 0.84
N VAL A 19 -11.34 6.01 1.81
CA VAL A 19 -11.48 7.47 1.80
C VAL A 19 -10.11 8.15 1.84
N LEU A 20 -9.21 7.70 2.72
CA LEU A 20 -7.84 8.23 2.80
C LEU A 20 -7.07 8.03 1.49
N SER A 21 -7.18 6.84 0.88
CA SER A 21 -6.58 6.56 -0.42
C SER A 21 -7.11 7.49 -1.50
N PHE A 22 -8.41 7.79 -1.50
CA PHE A 22 -9.02 8.71 -2.47
C PHE A 22 -8.55 10.16 -2.26
N ILE A 23 -8.49 10.62 -1.01
CA ILE A 23 -7.96 11.96 -0.68
C ILE A 23 -6.52 12.10 -1.18
N MET A 24 -5.66 11.11 -0.91
CA MET A 24 -4.27 11.14 -1.34
C MET A 24 -4.12 11.10 -2.86
N PHE A 25 -4.94 10.30 -3.56
CA PHE A 25 -4.99 10.31 -5.02
C PHE A 25 -5.30 11.72 -5.57
N ARG A 26 -6.30 12.41 -5.01
CA ARG A 26 -6.69 13.76 -5.43
C ARG A 26 -5.58 14.79 -5.17
N LEU A 27 -4.91 14.71 -4.02
CA LEU A 27 -3.81 15.61 -3.65
C LEU A 27 -2.59 15.40 -4.56
N SER A 28 -2.20 14.14 -4.77
CA SER A 28 -1.09 13.76 -5.62
C SER A 28 -1.30 14.20 -7.08
N PHE A 29 -2.50 14.03 -7.62
CA PHE A 29 -2.82 14.46 -8.98
C PHE A 29 -2.68 15.99 -9.15
N LYS A 30 -3.23 16.77 -8.22
CA LYS A 30 -3.06 18.24 -8.23
C LYS A 30 -1.60 18.66 -8.13
N MET A 31 -0.83 18.02 -7.27
CA MET A 31 0.59 18.33 -7.10
C MET A 31 1.41 17.99 -8.35
N SER A 32 1.06 16.88 -9.02
CA SER A 32 1.69 16.49 -10.29
C SER A 32 1.45 17.50 -11.41
N GLU A 33 0.25 18.08 -11.50
CA GLU A 33 -0.06 19.10 -12.51
C GLU A 33 0.81 20.35 -12.32
N VAL A 34 1.10 20.71 -11.07
CA VAL A 34 1.91 21.90 -10.73
C VAL A 34 3.41 21.65 -10.90
N LEU A 35 3.90 20.46 -10.54
CA LEU A 35 5.34 20.15 -10.49
C LEU A 35 5.85 19.40 -11.72
N HIS A 36 4.99 19.09 -12.69
CA HIS A 36 5.32 18.40 -13.94
C HIS A 36 6.12 17.10 -13.73
N PHE A 37 5.72 16.29 -12.74
CA PHE A 37 6.37 15.01 -12.48
C PHE A 37 6.21 14.02 -13.63
N SER A 38 7.21 13.13 -13.78
CA SER A 38 7.14 12.01 -14.73
C SER A 38 5.91 11.14 -14.47
N ASN A 39 5.20 10.76 -15.54
CA ASN A 39 4.00 9.92 -15.46
C ASN A 39 4.23 8.63 -14.64
N GLN A 40 5.43 8.04 -14.69
CA GLN A 40 5.75 6.81 -13.95
C GLN A 40 5.76 7.03 -12.43
N ILE A 41 6.33 8.16 -12.00
CA ILE A 41 6.35 8.59 -10.59
C ILE A 41 4.91 8.81 -10.12
N VAL A 42 4.12 9.51 -10.92
CA VAL A 42 2.72 9.82 -10.62
C VAL A 42 1.90 8.54 -10.49
N ILE A 43 2.06 7.59 -11.41
CA ILE A 43 1.38 6.29 -11.35
C ILE A 43 1.74 5.56 -10.05
N TRP A 44 3.03 5.45 -9.71
CA TRP A 44 3.43 4.68 -8.53
C TRP A 44 3.01 5.34 -7.22
N VAL A 45 3.19 6.66 -7.08
CA VAL A 45 2.75 7.39 -5.88
C VAL A 45 1.25 7.23 -5.65
N ASN A 46 0.45 7.26 -6.72
CA ASN A 46 -1.00 7.11 -6.63
C ASN A 46 -1.47 5.69 -6.36
N THR A 47 -0.78 4.68 -6.87
CA THR A 47 -1.22 3.28 -6.78
C THR A 47 -0.56 2.52 -5.64
N GLY A 48 0.72 2.76 -5.36
CA GLY A 48 1.52 2.03 -4.38
C GLY A 48 1.05 2.20 -2.93
N PHE A 49 0.36 3.29 -2.60
CA PHE A 49 -0.18 3.52 -1.25
C PHE A 49 -1.61 3.00 -1.05
N ILE A 50 -2.30 2.49 -2.07
CA ILE A 50 -3.70 2.06 -1.95
C ILE A 50 -3.84 0.99 -0.86
N VAL A 51 -3.03 -0.07 -0.96
CA VAL A 51 -3.08 -1.19 -0.01
C VAL A 51 -2.65 -0.74 1.38
N PHE A 52 -1.64 0.14 1.48
CA PHE A 52 -1.24 0.76 2.74
C PHE A 52 -2.41 1.44 3.45
N PHE A 53 -3.16 2.32 2.76
CA PHE A 53 -4.26 3.05 3.38
C PHE A 53 -5.41 2.14 3.80
N ILE A 54 -5.72 1.10 3.03
CA ILE A 54 -6.74 0.11 3.39
C ILE A 54 -6.37 -0.58 4.71
N ILE A 55 -5.14 -1.10 4.82
CA ILE A 55 -4.66 -1.76 6.03
C ILE A 55 -4.56 -0.76 7.19
N PHE A 56 -4.14 0.48 6.92
CA PHE A 56 -3.98 1.52 7.93
C PHE A 56 -5.32 1.94 8.53
N GLY A 57 -6.33 2.14 7.68
CA GLY A 57 -7.70 2.43 8.12
C GLY A 57 -8.27 1.28 8.93
N HIS A 58 -8.10 0.03 8.46
CA HIS A 58 -8.48 -1.16 9.22
C HIS A 58 -7.81 -1.17 10.59
N TYR A 59 -6.48 -1.11 10.64
CA TYR A 59 -5.69 -1.15 11.87
C TYR A 59 -6.09 -0.09 12.89
N ILE A 60 -6.21 1.18 12.48
CA ILE A 60 -6.51 2.28 13.43
C ILE A 60 -7.85 2.08 14.11
N VAL A 61 -8.87 1.67 13.35
CA VAL A 61 -10.24 1.57 13.85
C VAL A 61 -10.45 0.25 14.58
N SER A 62 -9.95 -0.86 14.04
CA SER A 62 -10.30 -2.19 14.51
C SER A 62 -9.31 -2.79 15.52
N ARG A 63 -8.12 -2.19 15.75
CA ARG A 63 -7.05 -2.74 16.63
C ARG A 63 -7.47 -3.16 18.04
N LYS A 64 -8.55 -2.59 18.58
CA LYS A 64 -9.08 -2.92 19.93
C LYS A 64 -10.09 -4.06 19.92
N VAL A 65 -10.66 -4.38 18.76
CA VAL A 65 -11.72 -5.39 18.61
C VAL A 65 -11.28 -6.63 17.85
N ILE A 66 -10.18 -6.57 17.11
CA ILE A 66 -9.54 -7.73 16.46
C ILE A 66 -8.61 -8.46 17.43
N ASP A 67 -8.41 -9.75 17.18
CA ASP A 67 -7.44 -10.55 17.93
C ASP A 67 -5.98 -10.12 17.64
N GLU A 68 -5.07 -10.62 18.47
CA GLU A 68 -3.64 -10.31 18.35
C GLU A 68 -3.04 -10.78 17.02
N LYS A 69 -3.51 -11.91 16.48
CA LYS A 69 -3.00 -12.44 15.21
C LYS A 69 -3.32 -11.48 14.07
N LYS A 70 -4.59 -11.09 13.90
CA LYS A 70 -5.03 -10.10 12.90
C LYS A 70 -4.31 -8.76 13.07
N ARG A 71 -4.14 -8.30 14.33
CA ARG A 71 -3.41 -7.06 14.61
C ARG A 71 -1.95 -7.13 14.18
N ASN A 72 -1.29 -8.28 14.39
CA ASN A 72 0.08 -8.49 13.94
C ASN A 72 0.16 -8.59 12.41
N GLU A 73 -0.80 -9.24 11.76
CA GLU A 73 -0.93 -9.27 10.29
C GLU A 73 -1.05 -7.86 9.71
N ASP A 74 -1.89 -7.00 10.29
CA ASP A 74 -2.00 -5.59 9.90
C ASP A 74 -0.66 -4.85 10.05
N ILE A 75 0.04 -5.01 11.19
CA ILE A 75 1.34 -4.37 11.43
C ILE A 75 2.38 -4.82 10.40
N ILE A 76 2.44 -6.12 10.11
CA ILE A 76 3.35 -6.66 9.08
C ILE A 76 2.97 -6.11 7.71
N GLY A 77 1.68 -6.07 7.38
CA GLY A 77 1.16 -5.48 6.15
C GLY A 77 1.57 -4.03 5.98
N LEU A 78 1.42 -3.20 7.02
CA LEU A 78 1.83 -1.79 7.02
C LEU A 78 3.33 -1.63 6.79
N LYS A 79 4.16 -2.37 7.54
CA LYS A 79 5.62 -2.32 7.41
C LYS A 79 6.06 -2.77 6.01
N SER A 80 5.49 -3.86 5.50
CA SER A 80 5.83 -4.43 4.20
C SER A 80 5.42 -3.51 3.05
N ASN A 81 4.25 -2.87 3.15
CA ASN A 81 3.81 -1.87 2.17
C ASN A 81 4.75 -0.67 2.15
N LEU A 82 5.14 -0.12 3.30
CA LEU A 82 6.07 1.01 3.35
C LEU A 82 7.43 0.64 2.76
N LEU A 83 8.01 -0.48 3.17
CA LEU A 83 9.31 -0.94 2.65
C LEU A 83 9.25 -1.20 1.14
N GLY A 84 8.24 -1.94 0.68
CA GLY A 84 8.08 -2.24 -0.73
C GLY A 84 7.77 -1.00 -1.58
N PHE A 85 7.01 -0.04 -1.03
CA PHE A 85 6.77 1.25 -1.64
C PHE A 85 8.08 1.97 -1.95
N PHE A 86 8.93 2.17 -0.95
CA PHE A 86 10.17 2.93 -1.12
C PHE A 86 11.23 2.17 -1.94
N LEU A 87 11.31 0.85 -1.78
CA LEU A 87 12.21 0.03 -2.59
C LEU A 87 11.85 0.12 -4.08
N TRP A 88 10.58 -0.10 -4.42
CA TRP A 88 10.15 0.01 -5.82
C TRP A 88 10.18 1.45 -6.32
N PHE A 89 9.89 2.44 -5.47
CA PHE A 89 9.99 3.83 -5.84
C PHE A 89 11.42 4.23 -6.25
N THR A 90 12.44 3.68 -5.58
CA THR A 90 13.84 3.86 -5.96
C THR A 90 14.10 3.33 -7.37
N VAL A 91 13.55 2.16 -7.73
CA VAL A 91 13.64 1.60 -9.09
C VAL A 91 12.97 2.54 -10.10
N ILE A 92 11.78 3.06 -9.80
CA ILE A 92 11.07 4.01 -10.67
C ILE A 92 11.89 5.29 -10.88
N ILE A 93 12.51 5.84 -9.83
CA ILE A 93 13.37 7.01 -9.94
C ILE A 93 14.55 6.71 -10.88
N ILE A 94 15.26 5.59 -10.69
CA ILE A 94 16.41 5.21 -11.53
C ILE A 94 16.00 5.10 -12.99
N VAL A 95 14.93 4.37 -13.28
CA VAL A 95 14.39 4.18 -14.63
C VAL A 95 13.99 5.52 -15.27
N THR A 96 13.31 6.38 -14.52
CA THR A 96 12.94 7.73 -14.99
C THR A 96 14.18 8.58 -15.30
N LEU A 97 15.22 8.54 -14.45
CA LEU A 97 16.47 9.27 -14.70
C LEU A 97 17.23 8.75 -15.94
N LEU A 98 17.08 7.46 -16.26
CA LEU A 98 17.64 6.84 -17.46
C LEU A 98 16.77 7.05 -18.72
N ASN A 99 15.66 7.79 -18.63
CA ASN A 99 14.68 7.97 -19.70
C ASN A 99 14.13 6.65 -20.27
N ILE A 100 14.01 5.63 -19.42
CA ILE A 100 13.41 4.35 -19.80
C ILE A 100 11.91 4.43 -19.53
N GLU A 101 11.11 4.15 -20.55
CA GLU A 101 9.65 4.08 -20.42
C GLU A 101 9.20 2.66 -20.05
N ILE A 102 8.50 2.55 -18.94
CA ILE A 102 7.86 1.35 -18.43
C ILE A 102 6.35 1.59 -18.47
N ASN A 103 5.63 0.65 -19.05
CA ASN A 103 4.19 0.75 -19.10
C ASN A 103 3.56 0.68 -17.69
N ARG A 104 2.34 1.22 -17.56
CA ARG A 104 1.61 1.27 -16.29
C ARG A 104 1.46 -0.09 -15.61
N ALA A 105 1.21 -1.15 -16.38
CA ALA A 105 1.02 -2.49 -15.83
C ALA A 105 2.29 -3.02 -15.16
N ALA A 106 3.45 -2.83 -15.79
CA ALA A 106 4.74 -3.23 -15.24
C ALA A 106 5.13 -2.41 -13.99
N ILE A 107 4.84 -1.10 -13.97
CA ILE A 107 5.03 -0.27 -12.77
C ILE A 107 4.23 -0.83 -11.58
N MET A 108 2.94 -1.12 -11.79
CA MET A 108 2.08 -1.64 -10.72
C MET A 108 2.47 -3.06 -10.31
N ALA A 109 2.68 -3.96 -11.28
CA ALA A 109 2.99 -5.35 -11.03
C ALA A 109 4.33 -5.50 -10.28
N GLY A 110 5.39 -4.84 -10.74
CA GLY A 110 6.68 -4.90 -10.06
C GLY A 110 6.63 -4.37 -8.63
N GLY A 111 5.89 -3.28 -8.40
CA GLY A 111 5.70 -2.72 -7.07
C GLY A 111 4.93 -3.63 -6.12
N TYR A 112 3.78 -4.16 -6.56
CA TYR A 112 3.00 -5.09 -5.74
C TYR A 112 3.69 -6.43 -5.52
N LEU A 113 4.44 -6.94 -6.49
CA LEU A 113 5.30 -8.12 -6.31
C LEU A 113 6.39 -7.86 -5.26
N THR A 114 7.01 -6.69 -5.29
CA THR A 114 8.01 -6.29 -4.28
C THR A 114 7.39 -6.27 -2.88
N ILE A 115 6.22 -5.65 -2.71
CA ILE A 115 5.48 -5.64 -1.43
C ILE A 115 5.12 -7.06 -0.98
N LEU A 116 4.66 -7.91 -1.89
CA LEU A 116 4.29 -9.30 -1.59
C LEU A 116 5.51 -10.09 -1.10
N LEU A 117 6.65 -10.01 -1.79
CA LEU A 117 7.87 -10.71 -1.40
C LEU A 117 8.37 -10.28 -0.01
N ILE A 118 8.31 -8.98 0.31
CA ILE A 118 8.66 -8.47 1.64
C ILE A 118 7.69 -9.01 2.69
N THR A 119 6.40 -9.02 2.39
CA THR A 119 5.36 -9.54 3.29
C THR A 119 5.61 -11.02 3.61
N LEU A 120 5.89 -11.83 2.59
CA LEU A 120 6.21 -13.26 2.75
C LEU A 120 7.49 -13.46 3.57
N TYR A 121 8.53 -12.64 3.32
CA TYR A 121 9.77 -12.69 4.08
C TYR A 121 9.56 -12.34 5.57
N MET A 122 8.79 -11.28 5.86
CA MET A 122 8.50 -10.88 7.23
C MET A 122 7.65 -11.91 7.98
N ASN A 123 6.66 -12.51 7.30
CA ASN A 123 5.85 -13.57 7.89
C ASN A 123 6.68 -14.81 8.25
N LYS A 124 7.62 -15.22 7.39
CA LYS A 124 8.52 -16.35 7.67
C LYS A 124 9.38 -16.11 8.92
N LYS A 125 9.80 -14.86 9.17
CA LYS A 125 10.59 -14.49 10.36
C LYS A 125 9.79 -14.55 11.65
N VAL A 126 8.47 -14.39 11.60
CA VAL A 126 7.60 -14.46 12.79
C VAL A 126 7.26 -15.91 13.18
N THR A 127 7.30 -16.83 12.23
CA THR A 127 7.01 -18.26 12.45
C THR A 127 8.22 -19.11 12.87
N ASN A 128 9.44 -18.56 12.79
CA ASN A 128 10.69 -19.20 13.20
C ASN A 128 11.17 -18.63 14.54
#